data_AF-A0A2D5ASG7-F1
#
_entry.id   AF-A0A2D5ASG7-F1
#
_cell.length_a   1.000
_cell.length_b   1.000
_cell.length_c   1.000
_cell.angle_alpha   90.00
_cell.angle_beta   90.00
_cell.angle_gamma   90.00
#
_symmetry.space_group_name_H-M   'P 1'
#
loop_
_entity.id
_entity.type
_entity.pdbx_description
1 polymer ?
#
loop_
_entity_poly.entity_id
_entity_poly.type
_entity_poly.pdbx_seq_one_letter_code
_entity_poly.pdbx_strand_id
1 'polypeptide(L)'
;MTNAGNIRREIESLVVEARRLMPKDLLDLLPPDESLEGVPAWSEFEGQIWSIGEEIRQLFLKAPRLRDDEVLQGRLVEIACDRRAHRGRQSFVALLGDRSCVRHAGRLVEHLDDPCVDGQVISTLFKMRAPGHSDAIDPLLDDMMVWVRNEAKRYLAWEAASDEPV
;
A
#
# COMPACT_ATOMS: atom_id res chain seq x y z
N MET A 1 6.69 -2.02 -31.38
CA MET A 1 6.11 -1.76 -30.05
C MET A 1 7.21 -1.16 -29.19
N THR A 2 6.96 -0.05 -28.49
CA THR A 2 7.95 0.57 -27.60
C THR A 2 8.15 -0.30 -26.36
N ASN A 3 9.35 -0.27 -25.77
CA ASN A 3 9.66 -1.00 -24.53
C ASN A 3 8.63 -0.70 -23.42
N ALA A 4 8.23 0.57 -23.28
CA ALA A 4 7.21 0.99 -22.33
C ALA A 4 5.82 0.36 -22.58
N GLY A 5 5.43 0.17 -23.84
CA GLY A 5 4.16 -0.48 -24.19
C GLY A 5 4.14 -1.99 -23.88
N ASN A 6 5.30 -2.65 -23.86
CA ASN A 6 5.41 -4.03 -23.41
C ASN A 6 5.31 -4.11 -21.89
N ILE A 7 6.08 -3.28 -21.18
CA ILE A 7 6.07 -3.20 -19.72
C ILE A 7 4.65 -2.87 -19.20
N ARG A 8 3.95 -1.94 -19.84
CA ARG A 8 2.55 -1.62 -19.47
C ARG A 8 1.66 -2.86 -19.51
N ARG A 9 1.70 -3.64 -20.61
CA ARG A 9 0.89 -4.86 -20.74
C ARG A 9 1.27 -5.93 -19.73
N GLU A 10 2.55 -6.01 -19.37
CA GLU A 10 3.04 -6.92 -18.32
C GLU A 10 2.47 -6.53 -16.95
N ILE A 11 2.50 -5.25 -16.59
CA ILE A 11 1.84 -4.74 -15.38
C ILE A 11 0.34 -5.06 -15.39
N GLU A 12 -0.34 -4.87 -16.52
CA GLU A 12 -1.77 -5.19 -16.64
C GLU A 12 -2.05 -6.68 -16.43
N SER A 13 -1.20 -7.56 -16.96
CA SER A 13 -1.30 -9.01 -16.74
C SER A 13 -1.11 -9.38 -15.27
N LEU A 14 -0.12 -8.77 -14.61
CA LEU A 14 0.17 -8.97 -13.18
C LEU A 14 -0.99 -8.49 -12.30
N VAL A 15 -1.61 -7.35 -12.62
CA VAL A 15 -2.82 -6.86 -11.94
C VAL A 15 -3.97 -7.85 -12.06
N VAL A 16 -4.18 -8.44 -13.24
CA VAL A 16 -5.22 -9.46 -13.45
C VAL A 16 -4.93 -10.70 -12.61
N GLU A 17 -3.67 -11.13 -12.55
CA GLU A 17 -3.28 -12.30 -11.79
C GLU A 17 -3.46 -12.09 -10.28
N ALA A 18 -3.02 -10.95 -9.73
CA ALA A 18 -3.24 -10.63 -8.33
C ALA A 18 -4.72 -10.70 -7.93
N ARG A 19 -5.63 -10.24 -8.80
CA ARG A 19 -7.09 -10.33 -8.56
C ARG A 19 -7.62 -11.75 -8.58
N ARG A 20 -7.03 -12.64 -9.38
CA ARG A 20 -7.43 -14.06 -9.45
C ARG A 20 -7.04 -14.84 -8.20
N LEU A 21 -5.93 -14.45 -7.57
CA LEU A 21 -5.45 -15.06 -6.34
C LEU A 21 -6.25 -14.66 -5.10
N MET A 22 -7.00 -13.55 -5.17
CA MET A 22 -7.84 -13.13 -4.06
C MET A 22 -8.95 -14.16 -3.80
N PRO A 23 -9.21 -14.50 -2.52
CA PRO A 23 -10.35 -15.32 -2.18
C PRO A 23 -11.66 -14.61 -2.56
N LYS A 24 -12.72 -15.39 -2.77
CA LYS A 24 -14.05 -14.85 -3.11
C LYS A 24 -14.61 -14.01 -1.95
N ASP A 25 -14.47 -14.55 -0.75
CA ASP A 25 -14.93 -13.97 0.51
C ASP A 25 -13.74 -13.48 1.34
N LEU A 26 -14.00 -12.57 2.29
CA LEU A 26 -12.99 -12.19 3.28
C LEU A 26 -12.78 -13.37 4.23
N LEU A 27 -11.53 -13.80 4.37
CA LEU A 27 -11.15 -14.90 5.24
C LEU A 27 -10.65 -14.36 6.58
N ASP A 28 -10.69 -15.19 7.62
CA ASP A 28 -10.04 -14.86 8.88
C ASP A 28 -8.52 -14.85 8.72
N LEU A 29 -7.84 -13.99 9.50
CA LEU A 29 -6.38 -13.98 9.55
C LEU A 29 -5.87 -15.27 10.19
N LEU A 30 -4.79 -15.82 9.63
CA LEU A 30 -4.11 -16.95 10.26
C LEU A 30 -3.57 -16.55 11.64
N PRO A 31 -3.65 -17.44 12.63
CA PRO A 31 -3.08 -17.19 13.94
C PRO A 31 -1.55 -17.01 13.81
N PRO A 32 -0.93 -16.10 14.59
CA PRO A 32 0.51 -15.94 14.59
C PRO A 32 1.19 -17.26 14.99
N ASP A 33 2.39 -17.49 14.46
CA ASP A 33 3.20 -18.62 14.86
C ASP A 33 3.69 -18.40 16.30
N GLU A 34 3.33 -19.30 17.22
CA GLU A 34 3.73 -19.21 18.64
C GLU A 34 5.25 -19.22 18.83
N SER A 35 6.02 -19.72 17.85
CA SER A 35 7.48 -19.71 17.86
C SER A 35 8.11 -18.40 17.37
N LEU A 36 7.33 -17.51 16.74
CA LEU A 36 7.79 -16.24 16.19
C LEU A 36 6.96 -15.09 16.79
N GLU A 37 7.32 -14.68 18.00
CA GLU A 37 6.63 -13.63 18.75
C GLU A 37 6.51 -12.34 17.92
N GLY A 38 5.27 -11.90 17.69
CA GLY A 38 4.96 -10.66 16.96
C GLY A 38 5.03 -10.76 15.43
N VAL A 39 5.33 -11.93 14.85
CA VAL A 39 5.31 -12.14 13.40
C VAL A 39 3.95 -12.75 13.01
N PRO A 40 3.12 -12.04 12.24
CA PRO A 40 1.86 -12.62 11.77
C PRO A 40 2.12 -13.76 10.79
N ALA A 41 1.27 -14.79 10.83
CA ALA A 41 1.25 -15.82 9.80
C ALA A 41 0.68 -15.27 8.49
N TRP A 42 1.16 -15.81 7.37
CA TRP A 42 0.75 -15.43 6.02
C TRP A 42 0.13 -16.62 5.31
N SER A 43 -1.03 -16.41 4.70
CA SER A 43 -1.58 -17.38 3.77
C SER A 43 -0.74 -17.42 2.50
N GLU A 44 -0.78 -18.55 1.77
CA GLU A 44 -0.04 -18.68 0.51
C GLU A 44 -0.43 -17.59 -0.51
N PHE A 45 -1.72 -17.30 -0.65
CA PHE A 45 -2.21 -16.25 -1.56
C PHE A 45 -1.70 -14.86 -1.19
N GLU A 46 -1.51 -14.56 0.12
CA GLU A 46 -0.98 -13.27 0.57
C GLU A 46 0.45 -13.08 0.06
N GLY A 47 1.28 -14.11 0.20
CA GLY A 47 2.67 -14.08 -0.29
C GLY A 47 2.76 -13.97 -1.81
N GLN A 48 1.87 -14.64 -2.54
CA GLN A 48 1.84 -14.57 -4.01
C GLN A 48 1.39 -13.19 -4.49
N ILE A 49 0.32 -12.62 -3.92
CA ILE A 49 -0.14 -11.26 -4.25
C ILE A 49 0.95 -10.25 -3.91
N TRP A 50 1.60 -10.38 -2.74
CA TRP A 50 2.67 -9.49 -2.34
C TRP A 50 3.80 -9.47 -3.37
N SER A 51 4.23 -10.66 -3.81
CA SER A 51 5.30 -10.84 -4.80
C SER A 51 4.96 -10.20 -6.14
N ILE A 52 3.70 -10.29 -6.58
CA ILE A 52 3.23 -9.60 -7.79
C ILE A 52 3.39 -8.08 -7.66
N GLY A 53 3.01 -7.49 -6.53
CA GLY A 53 3.17 -6.06 -6.33
C GLY A 53 4.65 -5.63 -6.33
N GLU A 54 5.55 -6.46 -5.80
CA GLU A 54 7.00 -6.22 -5.88
C GLU A 54 7.52 -6.34 -7.33
N GLU A 55 7.03 -7.29 -8.11
CA GLU A 55 7.36 -7.41 -9.53
C GLU A 55 6.92 -6.16 -10.32
N ILE A 56 5.70 -5.68 -10.09
CA ILE A 56 5.22 -4.41 -10.66
C ILE A 56 6.14 -3.25 -10.25
N ARG A 57 6.64 -3.23 -9.01
CA ARG A 57 7.59 -2.20 -8.56
C ARG A 57 8.86 -2.22 -9.40
N GLN A 58 9.41 -3.39 -9.69
CA GLN A 58 10.59 -3.55 -10.56
C GLN A 58 10.30 -3.08 -12.00
N LEU A 59 9.10 -3.31 -12.51
CA LEU A 59 8.68 -2.82 -13.82
C LEU A 59 8.56 -1.28 -13.86
N PHE A 60 8.04 -0.65 -12.82
CA PHE A 60 8.04 0.81 -12.72
C PHE A 60 9.44 1.40 -12.65
N LEU A 61 10.43 0.73 -12.04
CA LEU A 61 11.82 1.20 -12.07
C LEU A 61 12.38 1.22 -13.51
N LYS A 62 11.95 0.28 -14.36
CA LYS A 62 12.34 0.21 -15.79
C LYS A 62 11.57 1.20 -16.66
N ALA A 63 10.33 1.56 -16.27
CA ALA A 63 9.49 2.51 -16.99
C ALA A 63 8.79 3.51 -16.04
N PRO A 64 9.52 4.47 -15.44
CA PRO A 64 8.98 5.35 -14.39
C PRO A 64 7.77 6.18 -14.82
N ARG A 65 7.70 6.58 -16.10
CA ARG A 65 6.57 7.35 -16.65
C ARG A 65 5.23 6.62 -16.57
N LEU A 66 5.22 5.29 -16.41
CA LEU A 66 3.98 4.54 -16.22
C LEU A 66 3.36 4.77 -14.84
N ARG A 67 4.09 5.35 -13.88
CA ARG A 67 3.52 5.74 -12.59
C ARG A 67 2.43 6.80 -12.71
N ASP A 68 2.48 7.61 -13.78
CA ASP A 68 1.48 8.65 -14.06
C ASP A 68 0.29 8.14 -14.90
N ASP A 69 0.28 6.85 -15.28
CA ASP A 69 -0.85 6.25 -16.01
C ASP A 69 -2.04 6.08 -15.05
N GLU A 70 -3.05 6.94 -15.21
CA GLU A 70 -4.22 6.98 -14.34
C GLU A 70 -5.02 5.66 -14.32
N VAL A 71 -5.02 4.93 -15.43
CA VAL A 71 -5.71 3.64 -15.53
C VAL A 71 -4.97 2.59 -14.72
N LEU A 72 -3.62 2.59 -14.77
CA LEU A 72 -2.82 1.72 -13.91
C LEU A 72 -2.99 2.08 -12.44
N GLN A 73 -2.91 3.36 -12.09
CA GLN A 73 -3.12 3.81 -10.71
C GLN A 73 -4.48 3.34 -10.16
N GLY A 74 -5.57 3.57 -10.90
CA GLY A 74 -6.90 3.13 -10.48
C GLY A 74 -6.98 1.63 -10.21
N ARG A 75 -6.37 0.82 -11.09
CA ARG A 75 -6.32 -0.64 -10.93
C ARG A 75 -5.48 -1.11 -9.74
N LEU A 76 -4.38 -0.41 -9.45
CA LEU A 76 -3.54 -0.70 -8.28
C LEU A 76 -4.27 -0.31 -6.98
N VAL A 77 -4.98 0.81 -6.96
CA VAL A 77 -5.79 1.23 -5.81
C VAL A 77 -6.91 0.22 -5.54
N GLU A 78 -7.55 -0.33 -6.58
CA GLU A 78 -8.55 -1.40 -6.40
C GLU A 78 -7.99 -2.60 -5.63
N ILE A 79 -6.74 -3.00 -5.89
CA ILE A 79 -6.09 -4.09 -5.16
C ILE A 79 -5.67 -3.63 -3.75
N ALA A 80 -5.10 -2.42 -3.63
CA ALA A 80 -4.69 -1.84 -2.36
C ALA A 80 -5.85 -1.70 -1.36
N CYS A 81 -7.07 -1.44 -1.85
CA CYS A 81 -8.25 -1.29 -1.03
C CYS A 81 -9.04 -2.60 -0.82
N ASP A 82 -8.69 -3.70 -1.48
CA ASP A 82 -9.41 -4.97 -1.33
C ASP A 82 -8.93 -5.73 -0.10
N ARG A 83 -9.73 -5.71 0.97
CA ARG A 83 -9.42 -6.40 2.23
C ARG A 83 -9.23 -7.91 2.06
N ARG A 84 -9.79 -8.54 1.02
CA ARG A 84 -9.62 -9.98 0.76
C ARG A 84 -8.17 -10.37 0.45
N ALA A 85 -7.34 -9.40 0.07
CA ALA A 85 -5.91 -9.62 -0.16
C ALA A 85 -5.05 -9.59 1.13
N HIS A 86 -5.63 -9.28 2.30
CA HIS A 86 -4.95 -9.18 3.59
C HIS A 86 -3.62 -8.43 3.52
N ARG A 87 -2.49 -9.06 3.88
CA ARG A 87 -1.15 -8.45 3.83
C ARG A 87 -0.55 -8.47 2.44
N GLY A 88 -1.09 -9.26 1.52
CA GLY A 88 -0.67 -9.31 0.13
C GLY A 88 -0.74 -7.94 -0.55
N ARG A 89 -1.73 -7.12 -0.19
CA ARG A 89 -1.86 -5.75 -0.72
C ARG A 89 -0.88 -4.73 -0.14
N GLN A 90 -0.05 -5.07 0.85
CA GLN A 90 0.98 -4.16 1.37
C GLN A 90 1.92 -3.63 0.27
N SER A 91 2.33 -4.51 -0.67
CA SER A 91 3.18 -4.10 -1.79
C SER A 91 2.44 -3.16 -2.75
N PHE A 92 1.13 -3.37 -2.96
CA PHE A 92 0.29 -2.48 -3.77
C PHE A 92 0.07 -1.11 -3.14
N VAL A 93 -0.14 -1.05 -1.82
CA VAL A 93 -0.19 0.22 -1.08
C VAL A 93 1.13 0.98 -1.30
N ALA A 94 2.28 0.31 -1.13
CA ALA A 94 3.59 0.93 -1.31
C ALA A 94 3.86 1.45 -2.73
N LEU A 95 3.29 0.81 -3.77
CA LEU A 95 3.41 1.28 -5.16
C LEU A 95 2.84 2.69 -5.35
N LEU A 96 1.84 3.05 -4.56
CA LEU A 96 1.12 4.32 -4.64
C LEU A 96 1.87 5.46 -3.95
N GLY A 97 3.02 5.23 -3.32
CA GLY A 97 3.83 6.25 -2.63
C GLY A 97 4.51 7.29 -3.55
N ASP A 98 3.85 7.71 -4.62
CA ASP A 98 4.26 8.74 -5.56
C ASP A 98 3.32 9.94 -5.47
N ARG A 99 3.84 11.16 -5.69
CA ARG A 99 3.03 12.39 -5.66
C ARG A 99 1.92 12.37 -6.72
N SER A 100 2.12 11.73 -7.86
CA SER A 100 1.07 11.62 -8.89
C SER A 100 -0.13 10.78 -8.46
N CYS A 101 -0.01 10.01 -7.37
CA CYS A 101 -1.09 9.22 -6.79
C CYS A 101 -1.84 9.93 -5.65
N VAL A 102 -1.49 11.18 -5.30
CA VAL A 102 -2.04 11.88 -4.12
C VAL A 102 -3.57 11.95 -4.10
N ARG A 103 -4.22 12.00 -5.27
CA ARG A 103 -5.69 11.98 -5.40
C ARG A 103 -6.35 10.72 -4.81
N HIS A 104 -5.59 9.65 -4.59
CA HIS A 104 -6.07 8.40 -4.03
C HIS A 104 -5.88 8.31 -2.50
N ALA A 105 -5.23 9.31 -1.88
CA ALA A 105 -4.94 9.32 -0.44
C ALA A 105 -6.18 9.09 0.43
N GLY A 106 -7.30 9.76 0.12
CA GLY A 106 -8.54 9.58 0.88
C GLY A 106 -9.03 8.13 0.92
N ARG A 107 -8.84 7.36 -0.15
CA ARG A 107 -9.20 5.92 -0.19
C ARG A 107 -8.26 5.06 0.64
N LEU A 108 -6.99 5.47 0.79
CA LEU A 108 -6.04 4.73 1.61
C LEU A 108 -6.26 4.99 3.10
N VAL A 109 -6.64 6.21 3.48
CA VAL A 109 -6.95 6.60 4.87
C VAL A 109 -8.06 5.73 5.47
N GLU A 110 -9.02 5.28 4.66
CA GLU A 110 -10.09 4.34 5.07
C GLU A 110 -9.58 2.96 5.55
N HIS A 111 -8.27 2.68 5.41
CA HIS A 111 -7.64 1.43 5.84
C HIS A 111 -6.62 1.60 6.97
N LEU A 112 -6.60 2.76 7.66
CA LEU A 112 -5.77 2.95 8.85
C LEU A 112 -6.22 2.10 10.05
N ASP A 113 -7.45 1.58 10.03
CA ASP A 113 -8.00 0.65 11.02
C ASP A 113 -7.60 -0.82 10.76
N ASP A 114 -6.85 -1.07 9.69
CA ASP A 114 -6.62 -2.39 9.16
C ASP A 114 -5.20 -2.88 9.48
N PRO A 115 -5.02 -3.80 10.44
CA PRO A 115 -3.69 -4.22 10.91
C PRO A 115 -2.89 -4.99 9.84
N CYS A 116 -3.49 -5.30 8.69
CA CYS A 116 -2.76 -5.86 7.57
C CYS A 116 -1.98 -4.81 6.77
N VAL A 117 -2.32 -3.52 6.86
CA VAL A 117 -1.74 -2.47 5.99
C VAL A 117 -1.57 -1.09 6.64
N ASP A 118 -2.08 -0.86 7.85
CA ASP A 118 -2.03 0.41 8.58
C ASP A 118 -0.71 1.18 8.44
N GLY A 119 0.43 0.62 8.86
CA GLY A 119 1.72 1.29 8.78
C GLY A 119 2.20 1.49 7.34
N GLN A 120 1.84 0.61 6.40
CA GLN A 120 2.10 0.84 4.97
C GLN A 120 1.27 2.00 4.43
N VAL A 121 0.03 2.17 4.88
CA VAL A 121 -0.82 3.31 4.53
C VAL A 121 -0.17 4.60 5.02
N ILE A 122 0.21 4.71 6.30
CA ILE A 122 0.87 5.90 6.85
C ILE A 122 2.13 6.24 6.04
N SER A 123 2.99 5.25 5.83
CA SER A 123 4.24 5.44 5.07
C SER A 123 3.98 5.91 3.64
N THR A 124 2.90 5.43 3.03
CA THR A 124 2.50 5.79 1.67
C THR A 124 1.95 7.21 1.60
N LEU A 125 1.09 7.61 2.54
CA LEU A 125 0.56 8.98 2.64
C LEU A 125 1.70 10.00 2.82
N PHE A 126 2.69 9.67 3.67
CA PHE A 126 3.90 10.48 3.82
C PHE A 126 4.68 10.63 2.50
N LYS A 127 4.88 9.53 1.77
CA LYS A 127 5.63 9.55 0.49
C LYS A 127 4.89 10.31 -0.61
N MET A 128 3.57 10.15 -0.70
CA MET A 128 2.69 10.90 -1.59
C MET A 128 2.70 12.41 -1.28
N ARG A 129 3.09 12.81 -0.05
CA ARG A 129 2.90 14.16 0.48
C ARG A 129 1.42 14.54 0.50
N ALA A 130 0.57 13.63 0.97
CA ALA A 130 -0.86 13.87 1.12
C ALA A 130 -1.13 14.58 2.46
N PRO A 131 -1.49 15.88 2.48
CA PRO A 131 -1.87 16.57 3.70
C PRO A 131 -3.34 16.32 4.06
N GLY A 132 -3.77 16.79 5.23
CA GLY A 132 -5.11 16.73 5.77
C GLY A 132 -5.45 15.42 6.48
N HIS A 133 -4.47 14.65 6.97
CA HIS A 133 -4.74 13.34 7.59
C HIS A 133 -4.17 13.16 9.01
N SER A 134 -3.67 14.23 9.64
CA SER A 134 -3.22 14.20 11.05
C SER A 134 -4.24 13.57 11.99
N ASP A 135 -5.49 14.02 11.98
CA ASP A 135 -6.54 13.53 12.89
C ASP A 135 -6.78 12.02 12.78
N ALA A 136 -6.62 11.45 11.58
CA ALA A 136 -6.79 10.03 11.34
C ALA A 136 -5.55 9.21 11.74
N ILE A 137 -4.36 9.81 11.71
CA ILE A 137 -3.08 9.15 12.00
C ILE A 137 -2.67 9.29 13.47
N ASP A 138 -3.10 10.36 14.15
CA ASP A 138 -2.78 10.63 15.56
C ASP A 138 -3.04 9.44 16.51
N PRO A 139 -4.17 8.70 16.40
CA PRO A 139 -4.41 7.53 17.25
C PRO A 139 -3.36 6.41 17.10
N LEU A 140 -2.66 6.34 15.96
CA LEU A 140 -1.64 5.32 15.69
C LEU A 140 -0.29 5.63 16.38
N LEU A 141 -0.17 6.75 17.08
CA LEU A 141 0.96 7.02 17.98
C LEU A 141 1.03 6.03 19.16
N ASP A 142 -0.11 5.43 19.52
CA ASP A 142 -0.24 4.44 20.60
C ASP A 142 -0.34 3.00 20.08
N ASP A 143 -0.13 2.77 18.77
CA ASP A 143 -0.18 1.45 18.16
C ASP A 143 0.79 0.47 18.85
N MET A 144 0.46 -0.82 18.95
CA MET A 144 1.32 -1.80 19.61
C MET A 144 2.71 -1.95 18.94
N MET A 145 2.77 -1.78 17.63
CA MET A 145 3.96 -1.98 16.82
C MET A 145 4.81 -0.70 16.76
N VAL A 146 6.06 -0.79 17.25
CA VAL A 146 7.01 0.33 17.28
C VAL A 146 7.18 1.00 15.91
N TRP A 147 7.21 0.22 14.84
CA TRP A 147 7.44 0.75 13.49
C TRP A 147 6.24 1.55 12.96
N VAL A 148 5.00 1.16 13.31
CA VAL A 148 3.78 1.90 12.98
C VAL A 148 3.80 3.25 13.70
N ARG A 149 4.07 3.24 15.01
CA ARG A 149 4.22 4.48 15.81
C ARG A 149 5.26 5.43 15.21
N ASN A 150 6.38 4.90 14.70
CA ASN A 150 7.43 5.71 14.08
C ASN A 150 7.01 6.32 12.74
N GLU A 151 6.26 5.60 11.91
CA GLU A 151 5.70 6.15 10.67
C GLU A 151 4.65 7.23 10.99
N ALA A 152 3.80 7.03 12.01
CA ALA A 152 2.84 8.05 12.47
C ALA A 152 3.54 9.34 12.90
N LYS A 153 4.55 9.24 13.78
CA LYS A 153 5.38 10.39 14.21
C LYS A 153 6.00 11.13 13.03
N ARG A 154 6.53 10.37 12.07
CA ARG A 154 7.16 10.93 10.87
C ARG A 154 6.17 11.70 10.00
N TYR A 155 4.96 11.17 9.82
CA TYR A 155 3.91 11.84 9.07
C TYR A 155 3.49 13.15 9.74
N LEU A 156 3.12 13.09 11.03
CA LEU A 156 2.64 14.23 11.80
C LEU A 156 3.70 15.36 11.88
N ALA A 157 4.97 15.00 12.10
CA ALA A 157 6.05 15.98 12.11
C ALA A 157 6.24 16.68 10.77
N TRP A 158 6.05 15.97 9.65
CA TRP A 158 6.13 16.57 8.32
C TRP A 158 4.94 17.49 8.02
N GLU A 159 3.73 17.06 8.39
CA GLU A 159 2.54 17.85 8.14
C GLU A 159 2.55 19.15 8.95
N ALA A 160 2.89 19.08 10.24
CA ALA A 160 3.04 20.25 11.09
C ALA A 160 4.08 21.25 10.53
N ALA A 161 5.20 20.76 10.00
CA ALA A 161 6.21 21.61 9.35
C ALA A 161 5.78 22.15 7.97
N SER A 162 4.73 21.60 7.36
CA SER A 162 4.21 22.03 6.06
C SER A 162 3.07 23.05 6.20
N ASP A 163 2.43 23.11 7.37
CA ASP A 163 1.36 24.06 7.71
C ASP A 163 1.90 25.42 8.22
N GLU A 164 3.21 25.54 8.50
CA GLU A 164 3.81 26.83 8.82
C GLU A 164 3.82 27.74 7.58
N PRO A 165 3.17 28.92 7.61
CA PRO A 165 3.20 29.86 6.50
C PRO A 165 4.63 30.41 6.33
N VAL A 166 5.15 30.30 5.10
CA VAL A 166 6.42 30.92 4.65
C VAL A 166 6.34 32.44 4.69
#